data_AF-A0A940XI15-F1
#
_entry.id   AF-A0A940XI15-F1
#
_cell.length_a   1.000
_cell.length_b   1.000
_cell.length_c   1.000
_cell.angle_alpha   90.00
_cell.angle_beta   90.00
_cell.angle_gamma   90.00
#
_symmetry.space_group_name_H-M   'P 1'
#
loop_
_entity.id
_entity.type
_entity.pdbx_description
1 polymer ?
#
loop_
_entity_poly.entity_id
_entity_poly.type
_entity_poly.pdbx_seq_one_letter_code
_entity_poly.pdbx_strand_id
1 'polypeptide(L)'
;MARTRTQIKTEITTPFMANESLALKYGFALGASFDAEFSLVSLENILFEIVALAIFIHEQFFDQHAKEVDERLANEKPGTLPWYRTMALRFQYGFDLAPQKDYFDNGTATPEQIESSKIIKYSA
;
A
#
# COMPACT_ATOMS: atom_id res chain seq x y z
N MET A 1 -0.93 1.07 8.94
CA MET A 1 -2.21 1.61 8.44
C MET A 1 -2.09 3.12 8.46
N ALA A 2 -2.05 3.70 7.28
CA ALA A 2 -1.96 5.12 7.03
C ALA A 2 -3.15 5.83 7.66
N ARG A 3 -2.87 6.96 8.29
CA ARG A 3 -3.87 7.79 8.95
C ARG A 3 -4.74 8.46 7.91
N THR A 4 -5.94 8.88 8.31
CA THR A 4 -6.81 9.66 7.42
C THR A 4 -6.30 11.08 7.29
N ARG A 5 -6.57 11.73 6.15
CA ARG A 5 -6.21 13.14 5.93
C ARG A 5 -6.72 14.06 7.04
N THR A 6 -7.94 13.83 7.52
CA THR A 6 -8.54 14.59 8.62
C THR A 6 -7.76 14.44 9.92
N GLN A 7 -7.30 13.23 10.25
CA GLN A 7 -6.48 13.00 11.45
C GLN A 7 -5.15 13.74 11.36
N ILE A 8 -4.46 13.65 10.21
CA ILE A 8 -3.18 14.36 9.99
C ILE A 8 -3.38 15.87 10.10
N LYS A 9 -4.46 16.40 9.51
CA LYS A 9 -4.79 17.82 9.60
C LYS A 9 -5.06 18.23 11.05
N THR A 10 -5.84 17.46 11.81
CA THR A 10 -6.12 17.74 13.23
C THR A 10 -4.84 17.73 14.07
N GLU A 11 -3.90 16.82 13.81
CA GLU A 11 -2.60 16.80 14.48
C GLU A 11 -1.74 18.04 14.17
N ILE A 12 -1.87 18.63 12.98
CA ILE A 12 -1.17 19.87 12.60
C ILE A 12 -1.86 21.10 13.21
N THR A 13 -3.20 21.14 13.21
CA THR A 13 -3.96 22.30 13.69
C THR A 13 -4.01 22.39 15.20
N THR A 14 -3.95 21.27 15.93
CA THR A 14 -3.93 21.24 17.40
C THR A 14 -2.79 22.09 18.01
N PRO A 15 -1.50 21.89 17.65
CA PRO A 15 -0.40 22.71 18.16
C PRO A 15 -0.45 24.14 17.63
N PHE A 16 -1.03 24.37 16.45
CA PHE A 16 -1.22 25.72 15.90
C PHE A 16 -2.20 26.55 16.75
N MET A 17 -3.34 25.96 17.12
CA MET A 17 -4.36 26.61 17.97
C MET A 17 -3.95 26.72 19.44
N ALA A 18 -2.99 25.89 19.88
CA ALA A 18 -2.41 25.95 21.23
C ALA A 18 -1.34 27.03 21.41
N ASN A 19 -0.90 27.70 20.33
CA ASN A 19 0.20 28.66 20.39
C ASN A 19 -0.27 30.07 20.78
N GLU A 20 0.16 30.56 21.95
CA GLU A 20 -0.19 31.88 22.49
C GLU A 20 0.24 33.04 21.57
N SER A 21 1.39 32.93 20.91
CA SER A 21 1.88 33.99 20.00
C SER A 21 1.03 34.11 18.74
N LEU A 22 0.46 33.00 18.27
CA LEU A 22 -0.43 32.99 17.10
C LEU A 22 -1.82 33.47 17.48
N ALA A 23 -2.33 33.07 18.65
CA ALA A 23 -3.60 33.55 19.20
C ALA A 23 -3.61 35.08 19.33
N LEU A 24 -2.51 35.69 19.84
CA LEU A 24 -2.39 37.14 19.94
C LEU A 24 -2.33 37.86 18.57
N LYS A 25 -1.74 37.23 17.55
CA LYS A 25 -1.61 37.83 16.20
C LYS A 25 -2.91 37.77 15.39
N TYR A 26 -3.61 36.65 15.47
CA TYR A 26 -4.84 36.41 14.72
C TYR A 26 -6.11 36.79 15.49
N GLY A 27 -6.01 36.99 16.81
CA GLY A 27 -7.13 37.42 17.66
C GLY A 27 -8.11 36.32 18.04
N PHE A 28 -7.73 35.03 17.93
CA PHE A 28 -8.57 33.90 18.31
C PHE A 28 -8.32 33.44 19.77
N ALA A 29 -9.30 32.77 20.37
CA ALA A 29 -9.17 32.21 21.72
C ALA A 29 -8.29 30.95 21.74
N LEU A 30 -7.41 30.83 22.75
CA LEU A 30 -6.47 29.71 22.87
C LEU A 30 -7.23 28.36 22.89
N GLY A 31 -6.88 27.45 21.99
CA GLY A 31 -7.54 26.14 21.88
C GLY A 31 -8.94 26.14 21.24
N ALA A 32 -9.35 27.24 20.58
CA ALA A 32 -10.54 27.23 19.73
C ALA A 32 -10.43 26.23 18.56
N SER A 33 -11.57 25.84 17.99
CA SER A 33 -11.59 24.98 16.80
C SER A 33 -11.05 25.73 15.59
N PHE A 34 -10.09 25.14 14.89
CA PHE A 34 -9.50 25.73 13.69
C PHE A 34 -10.56 26.03 12.61
N ASP A 35 -11.55 25.14 12.42
CA ASP A 35 -12.59 25.30 11.41
C ASP A 35 -13.61 26.40 11.73
N ALA A 36 -13.66 26.86 12.99
CA ALA A 36 -14.52 27.97 13.41
C ALA A 36 -13.87 29.34 13.17
N GLU A 37 -12.53 29.41 13.28
CA GLU A 37 -11.76 30.64 13.20
C GLU A 37 -11.22 30.90 11.78
N PHE A 38 -10.89 29.83 11.04
CA PHE A 38 -10.30 29.93 9.71
C PHE A 38 -11.27 29.46 8.63
N SER A 39 -11.39 30.27 7.57
CA SER A 39 -12.17 29.91 6.38
C SER A 39 -11.54 28.73 5.64
N LEU A 40 -12.37 27.94 4.95
CA LEU A 40 -11.92 26.87 4.04
C LEU A 40 -10.93 27.36 2.97
N VAL A 41 -11.03 28.63 2.57
CA VAL A 41 -10.15 29.25 1.57
C VAL A 41 -9.02 30.09 2.19
N SER A 42 -8.82 30.02 3.52
CA SER A 42 -7.69 30.70 4.16
C SER A 42 -6.36 30.14 3.65
N LEU A 43 -5.35 31.00 3.54
CA LEU A 43 -4.01 30.61 3.10
C LEU A 43 -3.43 29.49 3.99
N GLU A 44 -3.60 29.64 5.31
CA GLU A 44 -3.15 28.69 6.33
C GLU A 44 -3.85 27.34 6.14
N ASN A 45 -5.16 27.34 5.90
CA ASN A 45 -5.91 26.12 5.67
C ASN A 45 -5.43 25.40 4.39
N ILE A 46 -5.21 26.14 3.31
CA ILE A 46 -4.69 25.57 2.06
C ILE A 46 -3.30 24.97 2.27
N LEU A 47 -2.41 25.65 2.99
CA LEU A 47 -1.07 25.13 3.30
C LEU A 47 -1.13 23.86 4.15
N PHE A 48 -1.96 23.84 5.19
CA PHE A 48 -2.13 22.65 6.03
C PHE A 48 -2.76 21.49 5.26
N GLU A 49 -3.70 21.75 4.35
CA GLU A 49 -4.25 20.71 3.47
C GLU A 49 -3.20 20.13 2.52
N ILE A 50 -2.33 20.96 1.94
CA ILE A 50 -1.23 20.50 1.08
C ILE A 50 -0.25 19.61 1.86
N VAL A 51 0.15 20.04 3.06
CA VAL A 51 1.07 19.27 3.91
C VAL A 51 0.42 17.97 4.38
N ALA A 52 -0.86 18.02 4.82
CA ALA A 52 -1.59 16.83 5.23
C ALA A 52 -1.75 15.84 4.07
N LEU A 53 -1.99 16.33 2.85
CA LEU A 53 -2.04 15.49 1.65
C LEU A 53 -0.69 14.84 1.34
N ALA A 54 0.41 15.59 1.44
CA ALA A 54 1.75 15.05 1.20
C ALA A 54 2.11 13.93 2.20
N ILE A 55 1.84 14.15 3.49
CA ILE A 55 2.04 13.14 4.55
C ILE A 55 1.14 11.93 4.31
N PHE A 56 -0.13 12.16 3.96
CA PHE A 56 -1.08 11.09 3.66
C PHE A 56 -0.58 10.18 2.53
N ILE A 57 -0.16 10.77 1.40
CA ILE A 57 0.37 10.03 0.25
C ILE A 57 1.63 9.25 0.65
N HIS A 58 2.51 9.86 1.45
CA HIS A 58 3.71 9.21 1.94
C HIS A 58 3.40 7.97 2.79
N GLU A 59 2.47 8.09 3.74
CA GLU A 59 2.03 6.95 4.56
C GLU A 59 1.37 5.86 3.72
N GLN A 60 0.57 6.22 2.71
CA GLN A 60 -0.02 5.25 1.78
C GLN A 60 1.04 4.46 1.01
N PHE A 61 2.13 5.11 0.59
CA PHE A 61 3.22 4.40 -0.08
C PHE A 61 3.90 3.36 0.83
N PHE A 62 4.13 3.68 2.10
CA PHE A 62 4.72 2.71 3.03
C PHE A 62 3.79 1.55 3.34
N ASP A 63 2.51 1.83 3.56
CA ASP A 63 1.50 0.80 3.77
C ASP A 63 1.40 -0.14 2.56
N GLN A 64 1.40 0.42 1.35
CA GLN A 64 1.37 -0.37 0.12
C GLN A 64 2.64 -1.18 -0.07
N HIS A 65 3.81 -0.58 0.19
CA HIS A 65 5.09 -1.29 0.13
C HIS A 65 5.15 -2.46 1.12
N ALA A 66 4.70 -2.26 2.36
CA ALA A 66 4.64 -3.33 3.35
C ALA A 66 3.76 -4.49 2.88
N LYS A 67 2.58 -4.19 2.32
CA LYS A 67 1.69 -5.22 1.73
C LYS A 67 2.36 -5.97 0.58
N GLU A 68 3.03 -5.27 -0.33
CA GLU A 68 3.73 -5.91 -1.45
C GLU A 68 4.86 -6.82 -0.97
N VAL A 69 5.60 -6.42 0.06
CA VAL A 69 6.65 -7.24 0.67
C VAL A 69 6.05 -8.47 1.34
N ASP A 70 4.97 -8.33 2.09
CA ASP A 70 4.28 -9.44 2.74
C ASP A 70 3.71 -10.43 1.71
N GLU A 71 3.12 -9.94 0.61
CA GLU A 71 2.63 -10.76 -0.49
C GLU A 71 3.76 -11.51 -1.20
N ARG A 72 4.89 -10.84 -1.48
CA ARG A 72 6.07 -11.49 -2.06
C ARG A 72 6.60 -12.55 -1.13
N LEU A 73 6.74 -12.25 0.16
CA LEU A 73 7.23 -13.18 1.17
C LEU A 73 6.32 -14.41 1.32
N ALA A 74 5.00 -14.20 1.27
CA ALA A 74 4.03 -15.28 1.30
C ALA A 74 4.13 -16.19 0.07
N ASN A 75 4.45 -15.65 -1.10
CA ASN A 75 4.60 -16.42 -2.34
C ASN A 75 5.99 -17.08 -2.49
N GLU A 76 7.05 -16.49 -1.94
CA GLU A 76 8.40 -17.02 -2.04
C GLU A 76 8.70 -18.11 -1.00
N LYS A 77 8.09 -18.05 0.18
CA LYS A 77 8.29 -19.06 1.22
C LYS A 77 7.64 -20.40 0.82
N PRO A 78 8.42 -21.48 0.69
CA PRO A 78 7.86 -22.81 0.46
C PRO A 78 6.95 -23.22 1.63
N GLY A 79 5.81 -23.85 1.32
CA GLY A 79 4.90 -24.40 2.32
C GLY A 79 3.75 -23.49 2.76
N THR A 80 3.58 -22.31 2.16
CA THR A 80 2.39 -21.46 2.37
C THR A 80 1.26 -21.85 1.40
N LEU A 81 0.01 -21.52 1.73
CA LEU A 81 -1.14 -21.75 0.84
C LEU A 81 -0.98 -21.07 -0.54
N PRO A 82 -0.55 -19.79 -0.63
CA PRO A 82 -0.29 -19.14 -1.91
C PRO A 82 0.81 -19.82 -2.73
N TRP A 83 1.84 -20.35 -2.06
CA TRP A 83 2.90 -21.13 -2.70
C TRP A 83 2.34 -22.42 -3.32
N TYR A 84 1.54 -23.20 -2.58
CA TYR A 84 0.90 -24.41 -3.12
C TYR A 84 -0.02 -24.12 -4.29
N ARG A 85 -0.83 -23.05 -4.21
CA ARG A 85 -1.68 -22.59 -5.32
C ARG A 85 -0.84 -22.25 -6.55
N THR A 86 0.25 -21.53 -6.37
CA THR A 86 1.16 -21.14 -7.45
C THR A 86 1.83 -22.37 -8.08
N MET A 87 2.26 -23.33 -7.27
CA MET A 87 2.86 -24.57 -7.76
C MET A 87 1.85 -25.45 -8.51
N ALA A 88 0.61 -25.54 -8.01
CA ALA A 88 -0.47 -26.25 -8.70
C ALA A 88 -0.76 -25.64 -10.08
N LEU A 89 -0.85 -24.30 -10.19
CA LEU A 89 -1.07 -23.63 -11.48
C LEU A 89 0.13 -23.74 -12.44
N ARG A 90 1.35 -23.89 -11.91
CA ARG A 90 2.57 -24.08 -12.71
C ARG A 90 2.80 -25.52 -13.16
N PHE A 91 2.03 -26.48 -12.64
CA PHE A 91 2.18 -27.89 -12.97
C PHE A 91 1.96 -28.14 -14.47
N GLN A 92 2.93 -28.81 -15.11
CA GLN A 92 2.87 -29.23 -16.50
C GLN A 92 2.96 -30.75 -16.60
N TYR A 93 1.91 -31.38 -17.12
CA TYR A 93 1.86 -32.83 -17.28
C TYR A 93 2.72 -33.27 -18.47
N GLY A 94 3.68 -34.17 -18.23
CA GLY A 94 4.54 -34.75 -19.27
C GLY A 94 5.84 -33.98 -19.54
N PHE A 95 6.15 -32.96 -18.74
CA PHE A 95 7.44 -32.25 -18.75
C PHE A 95 8.25 -32.62 -17.50
N ASP A 96 9.57 -32.79 -17.69
CA ASP A 96 10.48 -33.02 -16.58
C ASP A 96 10.80 -31.71 -15.85
N LEU A 97 11.06 -31.83 -14.55
CA LEU A 97 11.50 -30.70 -13.73
C LEU A 97 12.99 -30.44 -14.00
N ALA A 98 13.35 -29.17 -14.20
CA ALA A 98 14.76 -28.81 -14.37
C ALA A 98 15.57 -29.15 -13.09
N PRO A 99 16.81 -29.65 -13.21
CA PRO A 99 17.57 -30.12 -12.06
C PRO A 99 17.76 -29.03 -11.00
N GLN A 100 17.37 -29.31 -9.75
CA GLN A 100 17.48 -28.37 -8.61
C GLN A 100 16.74 -27.02 -8.83
N LYS A 101 15.66 -27.03 -9.63
CA LYS A 101 14.85 -25.84 -9.92
C LYS A 101 13.36 -26.14 -9.77
N ASP A 102 12.59 -25.10 -9.49
CA ASP A 102 11.13 -25.17 -9.32
C ASP A 102 10.37 -24.87 -10.63
N TYR A 103 11.01 -25.05 -11.79
CA TYR A 103 10.39 -24.85 -13.11
C TYR A 103 10.55 -26.08 -14.01
N PHE A 104 9.56 -26.30 -14.87
CA PHE A 104 9.55 -27.36 -15.87
C PHE A 104 10.43 -26.99 -17.07
N ASP A 105 11.19 -27.96 -17.59
CA ASP A 105 12.02 -27.76 -18.77
C ASP A 105 11.17 -27.88 -20.04
N ASN A 106 10.92 -26.75 -20.70
CA ASN A 106 10.11 -26.70 -21.91
C ASN A 106 10.92 -27.01 -23.19
N GLY A 107 12.24 -27.18 -23.12
CA GLY A 107 13.11 -27.57 -24.23
C GLY A 107 12.74 -26.93 -25.59
N THR A 108 12.23 -27.76 -26.51
CA THR A 108 11.79 -27.37 -27.87
C THR A 108 10.26 -27.37 -28.04
N ALA A 109 9.50 -27.35 -26.95
CA ALA A 109 8.04 -27.42 -27.00
C ALA A 109 7.42 -26.15 -27.58
N THR A 110 6.38 -26.33 -28.37
CA THR A 110 5.58 -25.23 -28.92
C THR A 110 4.69 -24.59 -27.84
N PRO A 111 4.31 -23.31 -27.99
CA PRO A 111 3.41 -22.63 -27.05
C PRO A 111 2.10 -23.38 -26.82
N GLU A 112 1.56 -24.03 -27.86
CA GLU A 112 0.33 -24.83 -27.77
C GLU A 112 0.52 -26.09 -26.92
N GLN A 113 1.69 -26.75 -27.02
CA GLN A 113 2.01 -27.92 -26.21
C GLN A 113 2.15 -27.57 -24.72
N ILE A 114 2.82 -26.45 -24.42
CA ILE A 114 2.98 -25.94 -23.05
C ILE A 114 1.60 -25.65 -22.44
N GLU A 115 0.70 -25.00 -23.19
CA GLU A 115 -0.62 -24.68 -22.65
C GLU A 115 -1.51 -25.92 -22.48
N SER A 116 -1.39 -26.90 -23.39
CA SER A 116 -2.09 -28.20 -23.25
C SER A 116 -1.62 -29.01 -22.04
N SER A 117 -0.36 -28.83 -21.63
CA SER A 117 0.23 -29.53 -20.48
C SER A 117 -0.21 -28.96 -19.13
N LYS A 118 -0.66 -27.70 -19.08
CA LYS A 118 -1.18 -27.06 -17.88
C LYS A 118 -2.61 -27.50 -17.62
N ILE A 119 -2.75 -28.66 -16.98
CA ILE A 119 -4.07 -29.26 -16.70
C ILE A 119 -4.83 -28.51 -15.59
N ILE A 120 -4.13 -27.82 -14.69
CA ILE A 120 -4.73 -27.10 -13.57
C ILE A 120 -5.03 -25.66 -14.00
N LYS A 121 -6.29 -25.40 -14.37
CA LYS A 121 -6.77 -24.07 -14.75
C LYS A 121 -7.22 -23.21 -13.57
N TYR A 122 -7.54 -23.85 -12.45
CA TYR A 122 -7.99 -23.19 -11.24
C TYR A 122 -7.48 -23.92 -10.00
N SER A 123 -7.00 -23.16 -9.02
CA SER A 123 -6.60 -23.63 -7.70
C SER A 123 -6.97 -22.53 -6.70
N ALA A 124 -7.69 -22.89 -5.64
CA ALA A 124 -8.21 -21.97 -4.64
C ALA A 124 -7.13 -21.62 -3.60
#